data_AF-A0A1H9S4B2-F1
#
_entry.id   AF-A0A1H9S4B2-F1
#
_cell.length_a   1.000
_cell.length_b   1.000
_cell.length_c   1.000
_cell.angle_alpha   90.00
_cell.angle_beta   90.00
_cell.angle_gamma   90.00
#
_symmetry.space_group_name_H-M   'P 1'
#
loop_
_entity.id
_entity.type
_entity.pdbx_description
1 polymer ?
#
loop_
_entity_poly.entity_id
_entity_poly.type
_entity_poly.pdbx_seq_one_letter_code
_entity_poly.pdbx_strand_id
1 'polypeptide(L)'
;MRIQVSRTGGFAGIERRAEVDTSGRPDADEWHALAEQAVAAGRGAPTIGVPDGFSYEITVDGRTVYAADPRLTDEQRRLISRVLKEGA
;
A
#
# COMPACT_ATOMS: atom_id res chain seq x y z
N MET A 1 7.01 10.59 -7.99
CA MET A 1 5.85 10.04 -7.27
C MET A 1 6.35 9.55 -5.92
N ARG A 2 5.64 9.90 -4.85
CA ARG A 2 5.91 9.44 -3.49
C ARG A 2 4.83 8.45 -3.09
N ILE A 3 5.23 7.24 -2.74
CA ILE A 3 4.34 6.13 -2.38
C ILE A 3 4.62 5.75 -0.94
N GLN A 4 3.62 5.88 -0.08
CA GLN A 4 3.68 5.51 1.32
C GLN A 4 2.71 4.36 1.59
N VAL A 5 3.15 3.39 2.38
CA VAL A 5 2.30 2.30 2.85
C VAL A 5 2.41 2.20 4.35
N SER A 6 1.26 2.21 5.03
CA SER A 6 1.14 1.83 6.44
C SER A 6 0.34 0.52 6.52
N ARG A 7 0.83 -0.44 7.29
CA ARG A 7 0.16 -1.70 7.59
C ARG A 7 -0.03 -1.82 9.09
N THR A 8 -1.26 -2.05 9.51
CA THR A 8 -1.66 -2.24 10.92
C THR A 8 -2.47 -3.52 11.09
N GLY A 9 -2.66 -3.95 12.33
CA GLY A 9 -3.37 -5.20 12.65
C GLY A 9 -2.46 -6.42 12.51
N GLY A 10 -3.04 -7.53 12.04
CA GLY A 10 -2.39 -8.84 12.13
C GLY A 10 -2.41 -9.39 13.55
N PHE A 11 -2.13 -10.69 13.68
CA PHE A 11 -2.12 -11.39 14.97
C PHE A 11 -1.22 -10.75 16.04
N ALA A 12 -0.07 -10.20 15.63
CA ALA A 12 0.87 -9.55 16.55
C ALA A 12 0.58 -8.05 16.77
N GLY A 13 -0.31 -7.43 15.99
CA GLY A 13 -0.64 -6.01 16.10
C GLY A 13 0.49 -5.03 15.77
N ILE A 14 1.58 -5.47 15.13
CA ILE A 14 2.76 -4.64 14.86
C ILE A 14 2.52 -3.75 13.64
N GLU A 15 2.55 -2.43 13.85
CA GLU A 15 2.54 -1.45 12.75
C GLU A 15 3.85 -1.50 11.95
N ARG A 16 3.73 -1.44 10.62
CA ARG A 16 4.86 -1.14 9.73
C ARG A 16 4.50 -0.01 8.80
N ARG A 17 5.44 0.91 8.59
CA ARG A 17 5.34 2.00 7.61
C ARG A 17 6.61 2.08 6.78
N ALA A 18 6.47 2.30 5.49
CA ALA A 18 7.57 2.53 4.56
C ALA A 18 7.15 3.53 3.48
N GLU A 19 8.14 4.19 2.88
CA GLU A 19 7.96 5.15 1.79
C GLU A 19 8.98 4.89 0.68
N VAL A 20 8.55 5.04 -0.57
CA VAL A 20 9.43 5.06 -1.74
C VAL A 20 9.19 6.36 -2.52
N ASP A 21 10.27 7.11 -2.76
CA ASP A 21 10.29 8.18 -3.74
C ASP A 21 10.82 7.63 -5.07
N THR A 22 10.02 7.75 -6.13
CA THR A 22 10.37 7.24 -7.46
C THR A 22 11.27 8.19 -8.24
N SER A 23 11.61 9.36 -7.69
CA SER A 23 12.37 10.39 -8.40
C SER A 23 13.78 9.90 -8.73
N GLY A 24 14.16 9.98 -10.01
CA GLY A 24 15.49 9.55 -10.49
C GLY A 24 15.71 8.04 -10.54
N ARG A 25 14.65 7.23 -10.30
CA ARG A 25 14.73 5.78 -10.39
C ARG A 25 14.63 5.28 -11.84
N PRO A 26 15.42 4.26 -12.23
CA PRO A 26 15.33 3.67 -13.57
C PRO A 26 14.02 2.87 -13.77
N ASP A 27 13.41 2.39 -12.69
CA ASP A 27 12.17 1.61 -12.67
C ASP A 27 10.93 2.48 -12.35
N ALA A 28 11.02 3.81 -12.49
CA ALA A 28 9.97 4.74 -12.06
C ALA A 28 8.61 4.47 -12.72
N ASP A 29 8.59 4.17 -14.03
CA ASP A 29 7.34 3.91 -14.76
C ASP A 29 6.60 2.67 -14.24
N GLU A 30 7.34 1.63 -13.84
CA GLU A 30 6.75 0.43 -13.23
C GLU A 30 6.10 0.74 -11.88
N TRP A 31 6.74 1.60 -11.08
CA TRP A 31 6.17 2.07 -9.82
C TRP A 31 4.89 2.85 -10.04
N HIS A 32 4.87 3.74 -11.04
CA HIS A 32 3.71 4.57 -11.35
C HIS A 32 2.54 3.71 -11.80
N ALA A 33 2.76 2.83 -12.76
CA ALA A 33 1.72 1.95 -13.28
C ALA A 33 1.12 1.05 -12.18
N LEU A 34 1.96 0.52 -11.28
CA LEU A 34 1.49 -0.31 -10.17
C LEU A 34 0.73 0.51 -9.12
N ALA A 35 1.24 1.70 -8.79
CA ALA A 35 0.61 2.61 -7.83
C ALA A 35 -0.78 3.06 -8.32
N GLU A 36 -0.90 3.46 -9.58
CA GLU A 36 -2.17 3.88 -10.17
C GLU A 36 -3.22 2.77 -10.12
N GLN A 37 -2.85 1.53 -10.49
CA GLN A 37 -3.77 0.39 -10.45
C GLN A 37 -4.21 0.05 -9.02
N ALA A 38 -3.27 0.05 -8.07
CA ALA A 38 -3.57 -0.22 -6.66
C ALA A 38 -4.49 0.84 -6.05
N VAL A 39 -4.26 2.12 -6.39
CA VAL A 39 -5.09 3.25 -5.94
C VAL A 39 -6.47 3.23 -6.57
N ALA A 40 -6.58 2.90 -7.87
CA ALA A 40 -7.86 2.79 -8.57
C ALA A 40 -8.78 1.72 -7.96
N ALA A 41 -8.20 0.62 -7.45
CA ALA A 41 -8.94 -0.44 -6.77
C ALA A 41 -9.19 -0.15 -5.27
N GLY A 42 -8.53 0.86 -4.70
CA GLY A 42 -8.62 1.22 -3.29
C GLY A 42 -9.97 1.84 -2.91
N ARG A 43 -10.30 1.77 -1.62
CA ARG A 43 -11.51 2.41 -1.08
C ARG A 43 -11.18 3.79 -0.52
N GLY A 44 -12.12 4.73 -0.61
CA GLY A 44 -11.96 6.09 -0.08
C GLY A 44 -12.09 6.21 1.45
N ALA A 45 -12.46 5.12 2.13
CA ALA A 45 -12.57 5.07 3.58
C ALA A 45 -12.09 3.71 4.12
N PRO A 46 -11.61 3.64 5.37
CA PRO A 46 -11.22 2.39 6.01
C PRO A 46 -12.33 1.34 5.93
N THR A 47 -11.98 0.13 5.52
CA THR A 47 -12.92 -1.00 5.46
C THR A 47 -12.84 -1.84 6.72
N ILE A 48 -13.97 -2.38 7.18
CA ILE A 48 -14.00 -3.40 8.22
C ILE A 48 -13.30 -4.65 7.68
N GLY A 49 -12.12 -4.94 8.24
CA GLY A 49 -11.37 -6.16 7.97
C GLY A 49 -11.94 -7.37 8.72
N VAL A 50 -11.15 -8.44 8.79
CA VAL A 50 -11.43 -9.62 9.60
C VAL A 50 -10.59 -9.62 10.88
N PRO A 51 -10.99 -10.37 11.94
CA PRO A 51 -10.12 -10.60 13.09
C PRO A 51 -8.74 -11.09 12.65
N ASP A 52 -7.69 -10.56 13.27
CA ASP A 52 -6.28 -10.83 12.93
C ASP A 52 -5.85 -10.52 11.48
N GLY A 53 -6.71 -9.86 10.70
CA GLY A 53 -6.39 -9.39 9.36
C GLY A 53 -5.54 -8.12 9.39
N PHE A 54 -4.77 -7.89 8.33
CA PHE A 54 -4.09 -6.62 8.16
C PHE A 54 -5.00 -5.57 7.51
N SER A 55 -4.84 -4.34 7.96
CA SER A 55 -5.38 -3.13 7.30
C SER A 55 -4.23 -2.33 6.72
N TYR A 56 -4.49 -1.69 5.59
CA TYR A 56 -3.49 -0.98 4.81
C TYR A 56 -4.00 0.40 4.45
N GLU A 57 -3.14 1.39 4.66
CA GLU A 57 -3.27 2.73 4.12
C GLU A 57 -2.21 2.91 3.05
N ILE A 58 -2.63 3.28 1.84
CA ILE A 58 -1.76 3.50 0.68
C ILE A 58 -1.92 4.95 0.28
N THR A 59 -0.86 5.74 0.39
CA THR A 59 -0.85 7.15 -0.01
C THR A 59 0.09 7.33 -1.20
N VAL A 60 -0.42 7.88 -2.29
CA VAL A 60 0.33 8.17 -3.51
C VAL A 60 0.16 9.63 -3.86
N ASP A 61 1.26 10.39 -3.84
CA ASP A 61 1.27 11.83 -4.11
C ASP A 61 0.17 12.61 -3.33
N GLY A 62 -0.06 12.22 -2.07
CA GLY A 62 -1.06 12.83 -1.18
C GLY A 62 -2.48 12.28 -1.31
N ARG A 63 -2.76 11.38 -2.27
CA ARG A 63 -4.03 10.66 -2.34
C ARG A 63 -3.97 9.36 -1.55
N THR A 64 -4.82 9.25 -0.54
CA THR A 64 -4.90 8.06 0.31
C THR A 64 -6.07 7.17 -0.08
N VAL A 65 -5.82 5.87 -0.14
CA VAL A 65 -6.85 4.83 -0.23
C VAL A 65 -6.61 3.75 0.81
N TYR A 66 -7.67 3.00 1.09
CA TYR A 66 -7.67 1.96 2.09
C TYR A 66 -7.92 0.60 1.46
N ALA A 67 -7.24 -0.41 2.01
CA ALA A 67 -7.46 -1.81 1.70
C ALA A 67 -7.32 -2.65 2.99
N ALA A 68 -7.95 -3.82 3.04
CA ALA A 68 -7.85 -4.72 4.17
C ALA A 68 -8.01 -6.18 3.72
N ASP A 69 -7.41 -7.09 4.47
CA ASP A 69 -7.63 -8.52 4.28
C ASP A 69 -9.11 -8.90 4.53
N PRO A 70 -9.64 -9.89 3.80
CA PRO A 70 -8.99 -10.71 2.76
C PRO A 70 -9.16 -10.15 1.34
N ARG A 71 -9.53 -8.87 1.17
CA ARG A 71 -10.04 -8.31 -0.09
C ARG A 71 -9.01 -7.51 -0.90
N LEU A 72 -7.72 -7.73 -0.66
CA LEU A 72 -6.64 -7.12 -1.44
C LEU A 72 -6.70 -7.59 -2.90
N THR A 73 -6.54 -6.66 -3.83
CA THR A 73 -6.21 -7.01 -5.22
C THR A 73 -4.75 -7.44 -5.34
N ASP A 74 -4.40 -8.05 -6.47
CA ASP A 74 -3.02 -8.47 -6.73
C ASP A 74 -2.08 -7.27 -6.84
N GLU A 75 -2.53 -6.16 -7.42
CA GLU A 75 -1.76 -4.91 -7.54
C GLU A 75 -1.52 -4.29 -6.18
N GLN A 76 -2.54 -4.25 -5.31
CA GLN A 76 -2.39 -3.78 -3.93
C GLN A 76 -1.38 -4.64 -3.17
N ARG A 77 -1.51 -5.97 -3.24
CA ARG A 77 -0.58 -6.89 -2.57
C ARG A 77 0.86 -6.70 -3.06
N ARG A 78 1.05 -6.57 -4.37
CA ARG A 78 2.37 -6.34 -5.00
C ARG A 78 2.96 -5.01 -4.56
N LEU A 79 2.19 -3.92 -4.62
CA LEU A 79 2.63 -2.60 -4.21
C LEU A 79 3.03 -2.58 -2.73
N ILE A 80 2.15 -3.05 -1.86
CA ILE A 80 2.40 -3.12 -0.40
C ILE A 80 3.69 -3.89 -0.11
N SER A 81 3.85 -5.06 -0.71
CA SER A 81 5.03 -5.90 -0.47
C SER A 81 6.30 -5.24 -0.99
N ARG A 82 6.24 -4.58 -2.16
CA ARG A 82 7.38 -3.88 -2.76
C ARG A 82 7.78 -2.66 -1.93
N VAL A 83 6.83 -1.81 -1.53
CA VAL A 83 7.10 -0.62 -0.69
C VAL A 83 7.65 -1.02 0.67
N LEU A 84 7.02 -1.97 1.37
CA LEU A 84 7.50 -2.42 2.69
C LEU A 84 8.85 -3.14 2.65
N LYS A 85 9.29 -3.59 1.47
CA LYS A 85 10.61 -4.20 1.27
C LYS A 85 11.66 -3.17 0.89
N GLU A 86 11.34 -2.25 0.00
CA GLU A 86 12.31 -1.30 -0.57
C GLU A 86 12.41 0.03 0.20
N GLY A 87 11.38 0.42 0.93
CA GLY A 87 11.33 1.66 1.72
C GLY A 87 11.57 1.47 3.22
N ALA A 88 12.09 0.30 3.63
CA ALA A 88 12.41 -0.05 5.01
C ALA A 88 13.86 0.29 5.38
#